data_AF-A0AAV1VUD8-F1
#
_entry.id   AF-A0AAV1VUD8-F1
#
_cell.length_a   1.000
_cell.length_b   1.000
_cell.length_c   1.000
_cell.angle_alpha   90.00
_cell.angle_beta   90.00
_cell.angle_gamma   90.00
#
_symmetry.space_group_name_H-M   'P 1'
#
loop_
_entity.id
_entity.type
_entity.pdbx_description
1 polymer ?
#
loop_
_entity_poly.entity_id
_entity_poly.type
_entity_poly.pdbx_seq_one_letter_code
_entity_poly.pdbx_strand_id
1 'polypeptide(L)'
;MSMGNESNWVGKKPLRRIGGMSDALSIASDLGFSLSPLPPQEPLQNPTGEMGQDLIRVLRELTSVQRKIAHLQVELQGRKDDKNVAHLTHVSEMEKKIETLARITTILKDVIQNKDRIIARLQQPYSLDCIPVEAEYQKQFSELLMKAASDYGALTASVADFQWSQNFKEPPSVWGEMLRPIPVALASCTRLFEAMSATRESFAALQKLRVGHFESPIPRTPARDPSQRLPGVSDCLTPPTTMEN
;
A
#
# COMPACT_ATOMS: atom_id res chain seq x y z
N MET A 1 -82.06 -21.60 5.74
CA MET A 1 -81.30 -22.37 4.72
C MET A 1 -79.83 -22.08 4.99
N SER A 2 -78.92 -23.00 5.27
CA SER A 2 -78.82 -24.44 5.05
C SER A 2 -78.19 -25.11 6.28
N MET A 3 -78.57 -26.37 6.54
CA MET A 3 -78.04 -27.25 7.59
C MET A 3 -76.61 -27.74 7.29
N GLY A 4 -75.93 -28.23 8.32
CA GLY A 4 -74.71 -29.04 8.24
C GLY A 4 -73.94 -29.03 9.56
N ASN A 5 -74.56 -29.45 10.66
CA ASN A 5 -74.47 -30.79 11.24
C ASN A 5 -73.15 -31.07 12.01
N GLU A 6 -73.30 -30.95 13.33
CA GLU A 6 -72.54 -31.53 14.44
C GLU A 6 -71.71 -32.78 14.11
N SER A 7 -70.45 -32.81 14.56
CA SER A 7 -69.93 -33.97 15.30
C SER A 7 -68.82 -33.56 16.25
N ASN A 8 -69.22 -33.53 17.51
CA ASN A 8 -68.42 -33.37 18.70
C ASN A 8 -67.56 -34.63 18.89
N TRP A 9 -66.25 -34.57 18.71
CA TRP A 9 -65.30 -35.56 19.21
C TRP A 9 -64.16 -34.87 19.93
N VAL A 10 -64.47 -34.42 21.14
CA VAL A 10 -63.49 -34.14 22.18
C VAL A 10 -62.67 -35.39 22.45
N GLY A 11 -61.35 -35.25 22.30
CA GLY A 11 -60.37 -35.91 23.16
C GLY A 11 -60.18 -37.41 22.95
N LYS A 12 -59.07 -37.76 22.32
CA LYS A 12 -57.99 -38.53 22.97
C LYS A 12 -56.73 -38.43 22.12
N LYS A 13 -55.66 -37.97 22.76
CA LYS A 13 -54.26 -38.04 22.27
C LYS A 13 -54.03 -39.42 21.63
N PRO A 14 -53.32 -39.53 20.49
CA PRO A 14 -52.64 -40.78 20.24
C PRO A 14 -51.53 -40.88 21.29
N LEU A 15 -51.83 -41.55 22.41
CA LEU A 15 -50.79 -42.18 23.19
C LEU A 15 -49.94 -42.96 22.17
N ARG A 16 -48.62 -42.79 22.24
CA ARG A 16 -47.66 -43.66 21.55
C ARG A 16 -47.91 -45.09 22.03
N ARG A 17 -48.89 -45.76 21.43
CA ARG A 17 -49.18 -47.17 21.64
C ARG A 17 -48.27 -47.87 20.66
N ILE A 18 -47.16 -48.39 21.17
CA ILE A 18 -46.33 -49.34 20.45
C ILE A 18 -47.25 -50.50 20.08
N GLY A 19 -47.68 -50.50 18.81
CA GLY A 19 -48.56 -51.50 18.24
C GLY A 19 -47.89 -52.86 18.28
N GLY A 20 -48.39 -53.73 19.15
CA GLY A 20 -48.02 -55.14 19.14
C GLY A 20 -48.78 -55.88 18.04
N MET A 21 -48.36 -57.12 17.77
CA MET A 21 -49.01 -58.00 16.78
C MET A 21 -50.53 -58.10 16.98
N SER A 22 -51.02 -58.01 18.22
CA SER A 22 -52.46 -58.00 18.53
C SER A 22 -53.23 -56.83 17.89
N ASP A 23 -52.64 -55.64 17.81
CA ASP A 23 -53.30 -54.47 17.19
C ASP A 23 -53.32 -54.64 15.66
N ALA A 24 -52.23 -55.16 15.08
CA ALA A 24 -52.15 -55.48 13.65
C ALA A 24 -53.14 -56.58 13.25
N LEU A 25 -53.31 -57.61 14.10
CA LEU A 25 -54.29 -58.67 13.92
C LEU A 25 -55.72 -58.16 14.08
N SER A 26 -55.99 -57.24 15.01
CA SER A 26 -57.29 -56.57 15.16
C SER A 26 -57.65 -55.74 13.91
N ILE A 27 -56.69 -54.99 13.37
CA ILE A 27 -56.90 -54.22 12.14
C ILE A 27 -57.13 -55.15 10.94
N ALA A 28 -56.41 -56.27 10.86
CA ALA A 28 -56.60 -57.26 9.79
C ALA A 28 -57.99 -57.91 9.85
N SER A 29 -58.49 -58.21 11.06
CA SER A 29 -59.85 -58.72 11.24
C SER A 29 -60.91 -57.67 10.88
N ASP A 30 -60.68 -56.40 11.22
CA ASP A 30 -61.60 -55.30 10.86
C ASP A 30 -61.64 -55.07 9.34
N LEU A 31 -60.55 -55.40 8.63
CA LEU A 31 -60.45 -55.37 7.16
C LEU A 31 -60.96 -56.66 6.48
N GLY A 32 -61.53 -57.60 7.24
CA GLY A 32 -62.16 -58.81 6.72
C GLY A 32 -61.21 -59.97 6.43
N PHE A 33 -59.94 -59.90 6.86
CA PHE A 33 -59.02 -61.03 6.77
C PHE A 33 -59.25 -61.98 7.95
N SER A 34 -59.78 -63.18 7.67
CA SER A 34 -60.01 -64.21 8.69
C SER A 34 -58.74 -65.02 8.95
N LEU A 35 -58.36 -65.13 10.22
CA LEU A 35 -57.28 -65.99 10.66
C LEU A 35 -57.72 -67.46 10.55
N SER A 36 -57.09 -68.21 9.65
CA SER A 36 -57.25 -69.67 9.61
C SER A 36 -56.81 -70.27 10.95
N PRO A 37 -57.55 -71.25 11.53
CA PRO A 37 -57.16 -71.87 12.79
C PRO A 37 -55.76 -72.48 12.68
N LEU A 38 -54.95 -72.24 13.71
CA LEU A 38 -53.59 -72.77 13.85
C LEU A 38 -53.60 -74.30 13.66
N PRO A 39 -52.84 -74.87 12.70
CA PRO A 39 -52.61 -76.31 12.69
C PRO A 39 -51.79 -76.71 13.94
N PRO A 40 -51.93 -77.95 14.43
CA PRO A 40 -51.23 -78.43 15.62
C PRO A 40 -49.71 -78.35 15.43
N GLN A 41 -49.01 -78.03 16.52
CA GLN A 41 -47.55 -77.90 16.58
C GLN A 41 -46.81 -79.04 15.85
N GLU A 42 -46.22 -78.72 14.69
CA GLU A 42 -45.15 -79.51 14.10
C GLU A 42 -43.79 -78.86 14.44
N PRO A 43 -42.74 -79.64 14.76
CA PRO A 43 -41.43 -79.11 15.07
C PRO A 43 -40.73 -78.64 13.78
N LEU A 44 -40.53 -77.32 13.70
CA LEU A 44 -39.45 -76.61 13.01
C LEU A 44 -39.06 -77.10 11.60
N GLN A 45 -39.60 -76.44 10.58
CA GLN A 45 -38.84 -76.20 9.34
C GLN A 45 -38.36 -74.76 9.36
N ASN A 46 -37.07 -74.58 9.64
CA ASN A 46 -36.36 -73.31 9.47
C ASN A 46 -36.53 -72.87 8.00
N PRO A 47 -37.18 -71.74 7.70
CA PRO A 47 -37.03 -71.15 6.38
C PRO A 47 -35.56 -70.72 6.30
N THR A 48 -34.80 -71.39 5.43
CA THR A 48 -33.44 -71.08 4.98
C THR A 48 -32.70 -70.03 5.82
N GLY A 49 -31.89 -70.47 6.78
CA GLY A 49 -31.20 -69.60 7.76
C GLY A 49 -30.37 -68.46 7.14
N GLU A 50 -30.05 -68.52 5.86
CA GLU A 50 -29.41 -67.45 5.09
C GLU A 50 -30.29 -66.20 4.94
N MET A 51 -31.59 -66.34 4.64
CA MET A 51 -32.48 -65.19 4.40
C MET A 51 -32.76 -64.37 5.67
N GLY A 52 -32.86 -65.05 6.83
CA GLY A 52 -32.98 -64.40 8.13
C GLY A 52 -31.69 -63.69 8.56
N GLN A 53 -30.52 -64.28 8.27
CA GLN A 53 -29.23 -63.64 8.52
C GLN A 53 -29.00 -62.41 7.62
N ASP A 54 -29.42 -62.48 6.36
CA ASP A 54 -29.39 -61.35 5.43
C ASP A 54 -30.28 -60.19 5.89
N LEU A 55 -31.49 -60.48 6.36
CA LEU A 55 -32.37 -59.46 6.93
C LEU A 55 -31.74 -58.79 8.17
N ILE A 56 -31.16 -59.59 9.08
CA ILE A 56 -30.48 -59.07 10.28
C ILE A 56 -29.28 -58.19 9.89
N ARG A 57 -28.53 -58.59 8.85
CA ARG A 57 -27.40 -57.81 8.30
C ARG A 57 -27.88 -56.47 7.77
N VAL A 58 -28.91 -56.46 6.92
CA VAL A 58 -29.51 -55.25 6.34
C VAL A 58 -30.06 -54.33 7.44
N LEU A 59 -30.71 -54.88 8.47
CA LEU A 59 -31.20 -54.07 9.60
C LEU A 59 -30.06 -53.43 10.42
N ARG A 60 -28.95 -54.14 10.62
CA ARG A 60 -27.76 -53.57 11.28
C ARG A 60 -27.12 -52.48 10.43
N GLU A 61 -27.04 -52.69 9.11
CA GLU A 61 -26.55 -51.68 8.17
C GLU A 61 -27.46 -50.45 8.13
N LEU A 62 -28.77 -50.65 8.07
CA LEU A 62 -29.76 -49.56 8.13
C LEU A 62 -29.62 -48.77 9.44
N THR A 63 -29.46 -49.45 10.56
CA THR A 63 -29.24 -48.80 11.86
C THR A 63 -27.91 -48.01 11.88
N SER A 64 -26.86 -48.55 11.26
CA SER A 64 -25.57 -47.88 11.10
C SER A 64 -25.69 -46.62 10.25
N VAL A 65 -26.40 -46.71 9.12
CA VAL A 65 -26.67 -45.57 8.23
C VAL A 65 -27.54 -44.53 8.94
N GLN A 66 -28.59 -44.94 9.65
CA GLN A 66 -29.44 -44.03 10.42
C GLN A 66 -28.64 -43.26 11.49
N ARG A 67 -27.69 -43.92 12.16
CA ARG A 67 -26.78 -43.26 13.11
C ARG A 67 -25.86 -42.26 12.41
N LYS A 68 -25.30 -42.62 11.25
CA LYS A 68 -24.46 -41.71 10.44
C LYS A 68 -25.25 -40.50 9.96
N ILE A 69 -26.50 -40.68 9.53
CA ILE A 69 -27.38 -39.58 9.12
C ILE A 69 -27.62 -38.63 10.30
N ALA A 70 -27.95 -39.16 11.49
CA ALA A 70 -28.16 -38.33 12.67
C ALA A 70 -26.88 -37.55 13.06
N HIS A 71 -25.71 -38.18 12.98
CA HIS A 71 -24.42 -37.50 13.22
C HIS A 71 -24.21 -36.34 12.23
N LEU A 72 -24.37 -36.61 10.93
CA LEU A 72 -24.21 -35.59 9.89
C LEU A 72 -25.23 -34.45 10.03
N GLN A 73 -26.46 -34.74 10.46
CA GLN A 73 -27.46 -33.71 10.73
C GLN A 73 -27.03 -32.76 11.86
N VAL A 74 -26.47 -33.30 12.94
CA VAL A 74 -25.93 -32.48 14.04
C VAL A 74 -24.75 -31.64 13.58
N GLU A 75 -23.83 -32.22 12.81
CA GLU A 75 -22.67 -31.49 12.30
C GLU A 75 -23.06 -30.37 11.33
N LEU A 76 -23.99 -30.64 10.40
CA LEU A 76 -24.52 -29.63 9.49
C LEU A 76 -25.25 -28.52 10.24
N GLN A 77 -26.04 -28.87 11.26
CA GLN A 77 -26.72 -27.88 12.08
C GLN A 77 -25.72 -27.03 12.86
N GLY A 78 -24.69 -27.63 13.45
CA GLY A 78 -23.61 -26.91 14.12
C GLY A 78 -22.88 -25.94 13.18
N ARG A 79 -22.55 -26.38 11.97
CA ARG A 79 -21.90 -25.51 10.96
C ARG A 79 -22.82 -24.39 10.46
N LYS A 80 -24.12 -24.64 10.38
CA LYS A 80 -25.12 -23.62 10.03
C LYS A 80 -25.21 -22.57 11.13
N ASP A 81 -25.26 -22.99 12.38
CA ASP A 81 -25.37 -22.10 13.53
C ASP A 81 -24.09 -21.29 13.73
N ASP A 82 -22.92 -21.91 13.59
CA ASP A 82 -21.60 -21.26 13.60
C ASP A 82 -21.53 -20.16 12.54
N LYS A 83 -21.90 -20.45 11.28
CA LYS A 83 -21.97 -19.45 10.22
C LYS A 83 -22.92 -18.30 10.57
N ASN A 84 -24.04 -18.59 11.25
CA ASN A 84 -25.04 -17.59 11.60
C ASN A 84 -24.51 -16.61 12.65
N VAL A 85 -23.72 -17.10 13.62
CA VAL A 85 -23.12 -16.26 14.67
C VAL A 85 -21.71 -15.76 14.32
N ALA A 86 -21.15 -16.20 13.20
CA ALA A 86 -19.74 -15.99 12.87
C ALA A 86 -19.31 -14.51 12.89
N HIS A 87 -20.18 -13.62 12.42
CA HIS A 87 -19.96 -12.17 12.41
C HIS A 87 -19.82 -11.52 13.79
N LEU A 88 -20.16 -12.24 14.86
CA LEU A 88 -20.04 -11.82 16.26
C LEU A 88 -19.02 -12.67 17.04
N THR A 89 -18.78 -13.91 16.63
CA THR A 89 -17.92 -14.85 17.37
C THR A 89 -16.52 -15.00 16.78
N HIS A 90 -16.35 -14.81 15.47
CA HIS A 90 -15.04 -14.93 14.85
C HIS A 90 -14.19 -13.71 15.17
N VAL A 91 -13.00 -13.98 15.71
CA VAL A 91 -11.99 -12.96 16.02
C VAL A 91 -11.67 -12.10 14.80
N SER A 92 -11.59 -12.69 13.61
CA SER A 92 -11.32 -11.94 12.37
C SER A 92 -12.41 -10.93 12.00
N GLU A 93 -13.68 -11.23 12.26
CA GLU A 93 -14.79 -10.29 12.03
C GLU A 93 -14.80 -9.18 13.10
N MET A 94 -14.45 -9.51 14.34
CA MET A 94 -14.27 -8.53 15.42
C MET A 94 -13.09 -7.59 15.14
N GLU A 95 -11.96 -8.12 14.67
CA GLU A 95 -10.77 -7.34 14.29
C GLU A 95 -11.11 -6.33 13.18
N LYS A 96 -11.80 -6.76 12.11
CA LYS A 96 -12.26 -5.84 11.04
C LYS A 96 -13.14 -4.71 11.58
N LYS A 97 -14.02 -5.01 12.55
CA LYS A 97 -14.88 -4.01 13.21
C LYS A 97 -14.04 -3.05 14.05
N ILE A 98 -13.06 -3.55 14.81
CA ILE A 98 -12.13 -2.73 15.60
C ILE A 98 -11.34 -1.79 14.68
N GLU A 99 -10.79 -2.29 13.57
CA GLU A 99 -10.08 -1.47 12.58
C GLU A 99 -10.96 -0.38 11.98
N THR A 100 -12.21 -0.73 11.64
CA THR A 100 -13.15 0.23 11.06
C THR A 100 -13.54 1.30 12.07
N LEU A 101 -13.81 0.92 13.32
CA LEU A 101 -14.07 1.85 14.41
C LEU A 101 -12.85 2.73 14.69
N ALA A 102 -11.64 2.18 14.66
CA ALA A 102 -10.40 2.93 14.83
C ALA A 102 -10.23 3.97 13.72
N ARG A 103 -10.43 3.59 12.44
CA ARG A 103 -10.41 4.54 11.31
C ARG A 103 -11.41 5.67 11.48
N ILE A 104 -12.67 5.34 11.79
CA ILE A 104 -13.73 6.35 12.00
C ILE A 104 -13.36 7.26 13.18
N THR A 105 -12.83 6.69 14.26
CA THR A 105 -12.41 7.45 15.44
C THR A 105 -11.30 8.44 15.10
N THR A 106 -10.30 8.01 14.32
CA THR A 106 -9.22 8.91 13.84
C THR A 106 -9.79 10.04 12.99
N ILE A 107 -10.64 9.73 12.01
CA ILE A 107 -11.26 10.75 11.15
C ILE A 107 -12.06 11.76 12.01
N LEU A 108 -12.87 11.27 12.93
CA LEU A 108 -13.68 12.13 13.80
C LEU A 108 -12.80 13.00 14.71
N LYS A 109 -11.71 12.44 15.24
CA LYS A 109 -10.73 13.17 16.03
C LYS A 109 -10.08 14.28 15.21
N ASP A 110 -9.71 14.01 13.97
CA ASP A 110 -9.14 15.02 13.06
C ASP A 110 -10.15 16.14 12.78
N VAL A 111 -11.41 15.81 12.54
CA VAL A 111 -12.47 16.82 12.35
C VAL A 111 -12.65 17.68 13.59
N ILE A 112 -12.67 17.08 14.78
CA ILE A 112 -12.80 17.80 16.06
C ILE A 112 -11.59 18.72 16.30
N GLN A 113 -10.36 18.23 16.06
CA GLN A 113 -9.14 19.02 16.21
C GLN A 113 -9.07 20.18 15.21
N ASN A 114 -9.64 20.01 14.02
CA ASN A 114 -9.65 21.04 12.98
C ASN A 114 -10.93 21.91 12.98
N LYS A 115 -11.83 21.74 13.97
CA LYS A 115 -13.17 22.36 13.93
C LYS A 115 -13.12 23.87 13.74
N ASP A 116 -12.23 24.58 14.43
CA ASP A 116 -12.17 26.05 14.39
C ASP A 116 -11.62 26.54 13.05
N ARG A 117 -10.68 25.79 12.46
CA ARG A 117 -10.18 26.04 11.10
C ARG A 117 -11.27 25.81 10.06
N ILE A 118 -12.05 24.74 10.21
CA ILE A 118 -13.17 24.43 9.31
C ILE A 118 -14.24 25.52 9.44
N ILE A 119 -14.62 25.91 10.68
CA ILE A 119 -15.56 26.99 10.94
C ILE A 119 -15.07 28.30 10.33
N ALA A 120 -13.81 28.68 10.54
CA ALA A 120 -13.24 29.89 9.96
C ALA A 120 -13.32 29.87 8.43
N ARG A 121 -12.99 28.74 7.78
CA ARG A 121 -13.11 28.59 6.32
C ARG A 121 -14.56 28.62 5.82
N LEU A 122 -15.51 28.11 6.60
CA LEU A 122 -16.92 28.12 6.25
C LEU A 122 -17.57 29.50 6.48
N GLN A 123 -17.13 30.23 7.50
CA GLN A 123 -17.62 31.57 7.82
C GLN A 123 -16.97 32.67 6.97
N GLN A 124 -15.72 32.47 6.54
CA GLN A 124 -15.00 33.34 5.61
C GLN A 124 -14.59 32.57 4.35
N PRO A 125 -15.53 32.21 3.47
CA PRO A 125 -15.20 31.55 2.21
C PRO A 125 -14.36 32.43 1.25
N TYR A 126 -14.28 33.75 1.51
CA TYR A 126 -13.67 34.75 0.62
C TYR A 126 -12.58 35.60 1.28
N SER A 127 -11.74 35.04 2.15
CA SER A 127 -10.61 35.77 2.75
C SER A 127 -9.28 35.64 2.00
N LEU A 128 -9.26 34.96 0.85
CA LEU A 128 -8.15 34.97 -0.11
C LEU A 128 -8.57 35.79 -1.33
N ASP A 129 -7.63 36.49 -1.95
CA ASP A 129 -7.79 37.13 -3.27
C ASP A 129 -8.19 36.07 -4.30
N CYS A 130 -9.48 35.76 -4.35
CA CYS A 130 -10.05 34.80 -5.25
C CYS A 130 -10.46 35.53 -6.52
N ILE A 131 -9.93 35.06 -7.65
CA ILE A 131 -10.41 35.47 -8.96
C ILE A 131 -11.71 34.67 -9.19
N PRO A 132 -12.89 35.31 -9.23
CA PRO A 132 -14.10 34.59 -9.59
C PRO A 132 -13.95 34.08 -11.03
N VAL A 133 -14.23 32.80 -11.23
CA VAL A 133 -14.18 32.18 -12.57
C VAL A 133 -15.60 31.74 -12.92
N GLU A 134 -16.15 32.35 -13.96
CA GLU A 134 -17.46 32.02 -14.51
C GLU A 134 -17.47 30.55 -14.95
N ALA A 135 -18.63 29.90 -14.83
CA ALA A 135 -18.78 28.46 -15.11
C ALA A 135 -18.30 28.08 -16.53
N GLU A 136 -18.45 28.98 -17.50
CA GLU A 136 -18.01 28.79 -18.89
C GLU A 136 -16.48 28.77 -19.05
N TYR A 137 -15.75 29.42 -18.14
CA TYR A 137 -14.28 29.53 -18.19
C TYR A 137 -13.58 28.58 -17.22
N GLN A 138 -14.29 27.85 -16.35
CA GLN A 138 -13.68 26.96 -15.35
C GLN A 138 -12.76 25.90 -15.95
N LYS A 139 -13.15 25.30 -17.08
CA LYS A 139 -12.32 24.30 -17.76
C LYS A 139 -11.00 24.91 -18.24
N GLN A 140 -11.07 26.04 -18.93
CA GLN A 140 -9.92 26.74 -19.48
C GLN A 140 -8.99 27.25 -18.37
N PHE A 141 -9.58 27.77 -17.29
CA PHE A 141 -8.84 28.20 -16.10
C PHE A 141 -8.13 27.02 -15.42
N SER A 142 -8.78 25.87 -15.27
CA SER A 142 -8.15 24.68 -14.69
C SER A 142 -6.98 24.17 -15.54
N GLU A 143 -7.12 24.18 -16.87
CA GLU A 143 -6.06 23.80 -17.80
C GLU A 143 -4.88 24.79 -17.76
N LEU A 144 -5.18 26.09 -17.69
CA LEU A 144 -4.18 27.14 -17.51
C LEU A 144 -3.45 26.99 -16.18
N LEU A 145 -4.17 26.72 -15.10
CA LEU A 145 -3.59 26.53 -13.77
C LEU A 145 -2.62 25.33 -13.77
N MET A 146 -3.01 24.23 -14.40
CA MET A 146 -2.16 23.04 -14.49
C MET A 146 -0.90 23.29 -15.33
N LYS A 147 -0.99 24.06 -16.42
CA LYS A 147 0.17 24.48 -17.23
C LYS A 147 1.05 25.48 -16.47
N ALA A 148 0.45 26.45 -15.79
CA ALA A 148 1.19 27.43 -15.00
C ALA A 148 1.90 26.76 -13.80
N ALA A 149 1.31 25.72 -13.21
CA ALA A 149 1.94 24.94 -12.15
C ALA A 149 3.10 24.09 -12.66
N SER A 150 3.00 23.47 -13.86
CA SER A 150 4.12 22.74 -14.45
C SER A 150 5.29 23.66 -14.81
N ASP A 151 4.97 24.88 -15.24
CA ASP A 151 5.93 25.84 -15.76
C ASP A 151 6.27 26.93 -14.73
N TYR A 152 5.92 26.74 -13.45
CA TYR A 152 6.04 27.75 -12.41
C TYR A 152 7.47 28.28 -12.27
N GLY A 153 8.48 27.41 -12.41
CA GLY A 153 9.89 27.81 -12.40
C GLY A 153 10.26 28.71 -13.59
N ALA A 154 9.79 28.37 -14.80
CA ALA A 154 10.04 29.17 -16.00
C ALA A 154 9.27 30.49 -15.98
N LEU A 155 8.04 30.49 -15.45
CA LEU A 155 7.23 31.69 -15.25
C LEU A 155 7.88 32.63 -14.23
N THR A 156 8.38 32.10 -13.11
CA THR A 156 9.10 32.88 -12.10
C THR A 156 10.38 33.50 -12.68
N ALA A 157 11.15 32.71 -13.45
CA ALA A 157 12.34 33.22 -14.14
C ALA A 157 11.97 34.33 -15.15
N SER A 158 10.89 34.15 -15.91
CA SER A 158 10.43 35.15 -16.89
C SER A 158 9.93 36.44 -16.22
N VAL A 159 9.25 36.35 -15.08
CA VAL A 159 8.85 37.52 -14.28
C VAL A 159 10.09 38.24 -13.72
N ALA A 160 11.08 37.48 -13.24
CA ALA A 160 12.34 38.04 -12.77
C ALA A 160 13.13 38.71 -13.91
N ASP A 161 13.18 38.12 -15.11
CA ASP A 161 13.79 38.69 -16.30
C ASP A 161 13.08 39.98 -16.73
N PHE A 162 11.75 40.00 -16.66
CA PHE A 162 10.96 41.19 -16.93
C PHE A 162 11.27 42.31 -15.92
N GLN A 163 11.25 41.99 -14.62
CA GLN A 163 11.64 42.95 -13.58
C GLN A 163 13.09 43.44 -13.73
N TRP A 164 14.01 42.54 -14.09
CA TRP A 164 15.40 42.89 -14.38
C TRP A 164 15.48 43.86 -15.56
N SER A 165 14.78 43.59 -16.66
CA SER A 165 14.77 44.47 -17.84
C SER A 165 14.12 45.83 -17.58
N GLN A 166 13.10 45.90 -16.72
CA GLN A 166 12.43 47.14 -16.31
C GLN A 166 13.36 48.06 -15.50
N ASN A 167 14.39 47.50 -14.85
CA ASN A 167 15.35 48.28 -14.09
C ASN A 167 16.41 48.97 -14.97
N PHE A 168 16.51 48.63 -16.25
CA PHE A 168 17.39 49.32 -17.20
C PHE A 168 16.68 50.53 -17.81
N LYS A 169 17.28 51.71 -17.62
CA LYS A 169 16.76 52.95 -18.18
C LYS A 169 17.22 53.15 -19.63
N GLU A 170 18.30 52.47 -20.02
CA GLU A 170 18.92 52.57 -21.33
C GLU A 170 18.31 51.57 -22.33
N PRO A 171 18.08 51.98 -23.59
CA PRO A 171 17.49 51.11 -24.60
C PRO A 171 18.40 49.92 -24.94
N PRO A 172 17.83 48.76 -25.35
CA PRO A 172 18.59 47.55 -25.68
C PRO A 172 19.70 47.73 -26.73
N SER A 173 19.64 48.79 -27.53
CA SER A 173 20.67 49.16 -28.49
C SER A 173 22.04 49.46 -27.86
N VAL A 174 22.09 49.86 -26.58
CA VAL A 174 23.34 50.22 -25.87
C VAL A 174 23.97 49.00 -25.18
N TRP A 175 23.21 47.92 -24.99
CA TRP A 175 23.67 46.73 -24.26
C TRP A 175 24.86 46.05 -24.95
N GLY A 176 24.91 46.09 -26.28
CA GLY A 176 26.03 45.54 -27.04
C GLY A 176 27.37 46.21 -26.71
N GLU A 177 27.38 47.51 -26.42
CA GLU A 177 28.59 48.23 -26.02
C GLU A 177 28.93 48.01 -24.54
N MET A 178 27.90 47.96 -23.68
CA MET A 178 28.04 47.70 -22.25
C MET A 178 28.55 46.28 -21.96
N LEU A 179 28.15 45.28 -22.75
CA LEU A 179 28.56 43.89 -22.59
C LEU A 179 29.87 43.56 -23.31
N ARG A 180 30.33 44.40 -24.25
CA ARG A 180 31.59 44.22 -25.00
C ARG A 180 32.82 43.95 -24.12
N PRO A 181 32.99 44.56 -22.93
CA PRO A 181 34.13 44.27 -22.06
C PRO A 181 34.16 42.83 -21.50
N ILE A 182 33.02 42.15 -21.39
CA ILE A 182 32.94 40.82 -20.74
C ILE A 182 33.67 39.75 -21.56
N PRO A 183 33.39 39.55 -22.87
CA PRO A 183 34.15 38.61 -23.69
C PRO A 183 35.65 38.93 -23.76
N VAL A 184 35.99 40.23 -23.76
CA VAL A 184 37.39 40.69 -23.80
C VAL A 184 38.11 40.31 -22.50
N ALA A 185 37.48 40.54 -21.35
CA ALA A 185 38.02 40.13 -20.05
C ALA A 185 38.16 38.60 -19.96
N LEU A 186 37.15 37.85 -20.41
CA LEU A 186 37.20 36.38 -20.41
C LEU A 186 38.34 35.85 -21.28
N ALA A 187 38.49 36.35 -22.51
CA ALA A 187 39.60 35.98 -23.38
C ALA A 187 40.96 36.33 -22.77
N SER A 188 41.06 37.46 -22.06
CA SER A 188 42.28 37.84 -21.35
C SER A 188 42.62 36.88 -20.20
N CYS A 189 41.62 36.43 -19.44
CA CYS A 189 41.77 35.45 -18.38
C CYS A 189 42.20 34.09 -18.93
N THR A 190 41.59 33.64 -20.05
CA THR A 190 42.00 32.41 -20.74
C THR A 190 43.45 32.47 -21.20
N ARG A 191 43.85 33.57 -21.84
CA ARG A 191 45.23 33.76 -22.30
C ARG A 191 46.23 33.81 -21.14
N LEU A 192 45.87 34.44 -20.02
CA LEU A 192 46.68 34.44 -18.79
C LEU A 192 46.84 33.02 -18.23
N PHE A 193 45.76 32.25 -18.19
CA PHE A 193 45.79 30.86 -17.74
C PHE A 193 46.66 29.98 -18.64
N GLU A 194 46.56 30.11 -19.96
CA GLU A 194 47.40 29.41 -20.93
C GLU A 194 48.87 29.79 -20.76
N ALA A 195 49.17 31.08 -20.62
CA ALA A 195 50.53 31.56 -20.39
C ALA A 195 51.12 31.00 -19.08
N MET A 196 50.35 31.00 -17.98
CA MET A 196 50.78 30.40 -16.72
C MET A 196 50.96 28.88 -16.81
N SER A 197 50.13 28.21 -17.61
CA SER A 197 50.25 26.77 -17.84
C SER A 197 51.52 26.45 -18.62
N ALA A 198 51.82 27.23 -19.67
CA ALA A 198 53.03 27.08 -20.47
C ALA A 198 54.32 27.39 -19.68
N THR A 199 54.32 28.40 -18.80
CA THR A 199 55.48 28.69 -17.93
C THR A 199 55.71 27.59 -16.91
N ARG A 200 54.64 27.00 -16.36
CA ARG A 200 54.75 25.84 -15.48
C ARG A 200 55.31 24.61 -16.21
N GLU A 201 54.88 24.36 -17.44
CA GLU A 201 55.38 23.25 -18.27
C GLU A 201 56.86 23.43 -18.64
N SER A 202 57.28 24.65 -19.00
CA SER A 202 58.69 24.93 -19.29
C SER A 202 59.58 24.80 -18.06
N PHE A 203 59.09 25.23 -16.89
CA PHE A 203 59.79 25.01 -15.62
C PHE A 203 59.92 23.51 -15.28
N ALA A 204 58.86 22.72 -15.49
CA ALA A 204 58.91 21.28 -15.31
C ALA A 204 59.91 20.61 -16.28
N ALA A 205 60.00 21.07 -17.53
CA ALA A 205 60.99 20.60 -18.49
C ALA A 205 62.43 20.93 -18.04
N LEU A 206 62.67 22.15 -17.55
CA LEU A 206 63.97 22.55 -17.00
C LEU A 206 64.37 21.74 -15.77
N GLN A 207 63.42 21.42 -14.88
CA GLN A 207 63.68 20.55 -13.74
C GLN A 207 64.10 19.14 -14.18
N LYS A 208 63.45 18.56 -15.19
CA LYS A 208 63.83 17.25 -15.75
C LYS A 208 65.26 17.26 -16.32
N LEU A 209 65.66 18.34 -17.01
CA LEU A 209 67.03 18.50 -17.51
C LEU A 209 68.06 18.67 -16.39
N ARG A 210 67.69 19.36 -15.30
CA ARG A 210 68.56 19.52 -14.11
C ARG A 210 68.77 18.20 -13.36
N VAL A 211 67.74 17.35 -13.29
CA VAL A 211 67.81 16.04 -12.63
C VAL A 211 68.54 15.01 -13.49
N GLY A 212 68.46 15.11 -14.82
CA GLY A 212 69.17 14.22 -15.76
C GLY A 212 70.69 14.43 -15.87
N HIS A 213 71.28 15.40 -15.17
CA HIS A 213 72.72 15.72 -15.24
C HIS A 213 73.55 15.21 -14.04
N PHE A 214 72.98 14.37 -13.16
CA PHE A 214 73.66 13.87 -11.96
C PHE A 214 73.95 12.36 -11.92
N GLU A 215 73.83 11.63 -13.04
CA GLU A 215 74.28 10.23 -13.13
C GLU A 215 75.64 10.10 -13.88
N SER A 216 76.73 10.33 -13.13
CA SER A 216 78.09 9.69 -13.20
C SER A 216 79.03 9.90 -14.43
N PRO A 217 80.39 9.77 -14.34
CA PRO A 217 81.37 9.92 -13.24
C PRO A 217 82.55 10.91 -13.52
N ILE A 218 83.09 11.55 -12.45
CA ILE A 218 84.50 11.82 -12.01
C ILE A 218 85.65 11.85 -13.08
N PRO A 219 86.78 12.64 -12.99
CA PRO A 219 87.39 13.33 -11.82
C PRO A 219 87.94 14.75 -12.06
N ARG A 220 87.83 15.66 -11.08
CA ARG A 220 88.88 16.69 -10.84
C ARG A 220 89.00 17.04 -9.36
N THR A 221 90.15 16.69 -8.77
CA THR A 221 90.79 17.38 -7.64
C THR A 221 92.30 17.37 -7.93
N PRO A 222 93.07 18.43 -7.62
CA PRO A 222 93.42 18.72 -6.22
C PRO A 222 93.40 20.21 -5.79
N ALA A 223 93.13 20.38 -4.48
CA ALA A 223 93.62 21.38 -3.51
C ALA A 223 93.52 22.88 -3.86
N ARG A 224 93.01 23.79 -3.01
CA ARG A 224 93.20 23.90 -1.54
C ARG A 224 92.15 24.87 -0.94
N ASP A 225 91.58 24.46 0.18
CA ASP A 225 90.65 25.12 1.13
C ASP A 225 91.32 26.27 1.96
N PRO A 226 90.67 26.95 2.96
CA PRO A 226 89.23 27.07 3.31
C PRO A 226 88.78 28.50 3.73
N SER A 227 87.47 28.64 4.05
CA SER A 227 86.88 29.50 5.12
C SER A 227 85.92 30.62 4.67
N GLN A 228 84.60 30.36 4.67
CA GLN A 228 83.61 30.90 5.65
C GLN A 228 82.14 30.76 5.18
N ARG A 229 81.39 29.94 5.94
CA ARG A 229 79.99 30.06 6.42
C ARG A 229 78.82 30.42 5.46
N LEU A 230 77.89 29.47 5.39
CA LEU A 230 76.40 29.57 5.27
C LEU A 230 75.73 30.69 6.12
N PRO A 231 74.40 30.97 6.09
CA PRO A 231 73.30 30.56 5.16
C PRO A 231 72.26 31.67 4.80
N GLY A 232 71.40 31.39 3.80
CA GLY A 232 69.96 31.76 3.84
C GLY A 232 69.52 33.12 3.28
N VAL A 233 68.49 33.12 2.43
CA VAL A 233 67.26 33.93 2.49
C VAL A 233 66.34 33.47 1.34
N SER A 234 65.14 33.04 1.70
CA SER A 234 64.03 32.68 0.83
C SER A 234 62.92 33.68 1.11
N ASP A 235 62.77 34.68 0.24
CA ASP A 235 61.69 35.68 0.35
C ASP A 235 60.69 35.49 -0.81
N CYS A 236 59.69 34.64 -0.58
CA CYS A 236 58.46 34.63 -1.37
C CYS A 236 57.48 35.61 -0.73
N LEU A 237 57.50 36.87 -1.17
CA LEU A 237 56.47 37.85 -0.82
C LEU A 237 55.23 37.62 -1.69
N THR A 238 54.12 37.26 -1.04
CA THR A 238 52.77 37.24 -1.64
C THR A 238 52.15 38.61 -1.40
N PRO A 239 51.51 39.28 -2.39
CA PRO A 239 50.83 40.55 -2.15
C PRO A 239 49.44 40.33 -1.49
N PRO A 240 48.94 41.32 -0.72
CA PRO A 240 47.81 41.15 0.19
C PRO A 240 46.45 41.26 -0.51
N THR A 241 45.49 40.44 -0.07
CA THR A 241 44.06 40.60 -0.32
C THR A 241 43.51 41.72 0.55
N THR A 242 43.04 42.80 -0.05
CA THR A 242 42.22 43.81 0.63
C THR A 242 40.75 43.49 0.39
N MET A 243 40.04 43.20 1.48
CA MET A 243 38.58 43.22 1.58
C MET A 243 38.11 44.62 2.00
N GLU A 244 36.81 44.87 1.74
CA GLU A 244 35.95 46.00 2.15
C GLU A 244 36.15 47.31 1.36
N ASN A 245 35.10 48.01 0.89
CA ASN A 245 33.66 48.07 1.22
C ASN A 245 32.81 48.28 -0.04
#